data_AF-A0A7Y2HJ25-F1
#
_entry.id   AF-A0A7Y2HJ25-F1
#
_cell.length_a   1.000
_cell.length_b   1.000
_cell.length_c   1.000
_cell.angle_alpha   90.00
_cell.angle_beta   90.00
_cell.angle_gamma   90.00
#
_symmetry.space_group_name_H-M   'P 1'
#
loop_
_entity.id
_entity.type
_entity.pdbx_description
1 polymer ?
#
loop_
_entity_poly.entity_id
_entity_poly.type
_entity_poly.pdbx_seq_one_letter_code
_entity_poly.pdbx_strand_id
1 'polypeptide(L)'
;LYLFIETLHTGLVPNTGTDFAPALGLALEKLEDNDGTTLEQKSKIIILISDGEDFGEETSSMAAEVEDRGIKLFTLGVGTERGSKIRSRQGFKKDNNGQDVVSKLNPKSLKTLAANTGGQYFEINATNNDISRLINKIGNIEGEVRDSRQVDVSANKYYYFLGFALFLLLFDGLVTLRTIKI
;
A
#
# COMPACT_ATOMS: atom_id res chain seq x y z
N LEU A 1 -0.32 13.98 -12.02
CA LEU A 1 0.75 13.41 -11.16
C LEU A 1 2.10 14.09 -11.40
N TYR A 2 2.60 14.16 -12.64
CA TYR A 2 3.88 14.83 -12.97
C TYR A 2 4.00 16.26 -12.43
N LEU A 3 2.95 17.07 -12.60
CA LEU A 3 2.89 18.45 -12.08
C LEU A 3 3.14 18.54 -10.57
N PHE A 4 2.66 17.58 -9.78
CA PHE A 4 2.80 17.61 -8.33
C PHE A 4 4.21 17.22 -7.89
N ILE A 5 4.82 16.21 -8.52
CA ILE A 5 6.19 15.76 -8.21
C ILE A 5 7.21 16.86 -8.51
N GLU A 6 7.04 17.58 -9.62
CA GLU A 6 7.92 18.69 -9.99
C GLU A 6 7.83 19.88 -9.02
N THR A 7 6.69 20.05 -8.35
CA THR A 7 6.51 21.12 -7.35
C THR A 7 6.98 20.74 -5.94
N LEU A 8 7.34 19.48 -5.68
CA LEU A 8 7.78 19.06 -4.34
C LEU A 8 9.16 19.66 -4.01
N HIS A 9 9.22 20.44 -2.94
CA HIS A 9 10.48 20.91 -2.36
C HIS A 9 10.38 21.04 -0.84
N THR A 10 11.52 20.97 -0.14
CA THR A 10 11.60 21.01 1.33
C THR A 10 11.13 22.33 1.96
N GLY A 11 10.81 23.34 1.14
CA GLY A 11 10.28 24.63 1.59
C GLY A 11 8.76 24.68 1.70
N LEU A 12 8.07 23.61 1.29
CA LEU A 12 6.62 23.48 1.44
C LEU A 12 6.20 23.18 2.89
N VAL A 13 7.11 22.63 3.70
CA VAL A 13 6.86 22.28 5.10
C VAL A 13 7.67 23.24 5.99
N PRO A 14 7.00 24.09 6.80
CA PRO A 14 7.67 25.11 7.61
C PRO A 14 8.35 24.55 8.86
N ASN A 15 7.89 23.40 9.37
CA ASN A 15 8.42 22.78 10.57
C ASN A 15 9.57 21.81 10.23
N THR A 16 10.60 21.81 11.07
CA THR A 16 11.74 20.89 10.96
C THR A 16 11.56 19.75 11.96
N GLY A 17 11.82 18.53 11.50
CA GLY A 17 11.60 17.30 12.26
C GLY A 17 10.98 16.23 11.37
N THR A 18 11.03 14.99 11.82
CA THR A 18 10.41 13.86 11.13
C THR A 18 9.31 13.31 12.02
N ASP A 19 8.08 13.31 11.51
CA ASP A 19 6.95 12.65 12.17
C ASP A 19 6.14 11.90 11.12
N PHE A 20 6.06 10.57 11.28
CA PHE A 20 5.36 9.70 10.36
C PHE A 20 3.88 9.59 10.68
N ALA A 21 3.46 9.85 11.92
CA ALA A 21 2.07 9.66 12.32
C ALA A 21 1.10 10.58 11.54
N PRO A 22 1.34 11.90 11.37
CA PRO A 22 0.48 12.76 10.55
C PRO A 22 0.44 12.35 9.08
N ALA A 23 1.57 11.89 8.54
CA ALA A 23 1.66 11.47 7.14
C ALA A 23 0.86 10.18 6.90
N LEU A 24 0.97 9.21 7.81
CA LEU A 24 0.19 7.97 7.76
C LEU A 24 -1.31 8.25 7.99
N GLY A 25 -1.66 9.11 8.95
CA GLY A 25 -3.06 9.50 9.19
C GLY A 25 -3.71 10.16 7.96
N LEU A 26 -2.98 11.07 7.29
CA LEU A 26 -3.46 11.66 6.03
C LEU A 26 -3.62 10.61 4.92
N ALA A 27 -2.70 9.65 4.83
CA ALA A 27 -2.80 8.56 3.87
C ALA A 27 -4.03 7.67 4.14
N LEU A 28 -4.31 7.37 5.42
CA LEU A 28 -5.49 6.62 5.83
C LEU A 28 -6.78 7.36 5.43
N GLU A 29 -6.91 8.63 5.81
CA GLU A 29 -8.09 9.46 5.46
C GLU A 29 -8.37 9.44 3.95
N LYS A 30 -7.33 9.62 3.13
CA LYS A 30 -7.46 9.64 1.66
C LYS A 30 -7.81 8.27 1.07
N LEU A 31 -7.40 7.19 1.72
CA LEU A 31 -7.75 5.83 1.33
C LEU A 31 -9.17 5.43 1.75
N GLU A 32 -9.75 6.09 2.76
CA GLU A 32 -11.15 5.91 3.18
C GLU A 32 -12.13 6.69 2.30
N ASP A 33 -11.79 7.92 1.92
CA ASP A 33 -12.64 8.79 1.08
C ASP A 33 -13.02 8.15 -0.28
N ASN A 34 -12.26 7.15 -0.73
CA ASN A 34 -12.47 6.46 -2.00
C ASN A 34 -13.37 5.21 -1.93
N ASP A 35 -13.87 4.81 -0.74
CA ASP A 35 -14.71 3.61 -0.59
C ASP A 35 -16.16 3.80 -1.08
N GLY A 36 -16.55 5.01 -1.49
CA GLY A 36 -17.93 5.35 -1.82
C GLY A 36 -18.49 4.86 -3.16
N THR A 37 -17.71 4.24 -4.07
CA THR A 37 -18.19 4.07 -5.47
C THR A 37 -17.83 2.79 -6.22
N THR A 38 -17.27 1.73 -5.62
CA THR A 38 -17.14 0.49 -6.39
C THR A 38 -17.12 -0.76 -5.53
N LEU A 39 -17.92 -1.75 -5.93
CA LEU A 39 -17.96 -3.14 -5.44
C LEU A 39 -16.64 -3.91 -5.69
N GLU A 40 -15.51 -3.22 -5.85
CA GLU A 40 -14.19 -3.79 -6.08
C GLU A 40 -13.34 -3.61 -4.83
N GLN A 41 -13.20 -4.69 -4.05
CA GLN A 41 -12.18 -4.78 -3.02
C GLN A 41 -10.80 -4.71 -3.68
N LYS A 42 -10.24 -3.51 -3.77
CA LYS A 42 -8.85 -3.29 -4.21
C LYS A 42 -7.94 -3.42 -2.99
N SER A 43 -6.79 -4.09 -3.15
CA SER A 43 -5.76 -4.03 -2.13
C SER A 43 -5.28 -2.59 -1.97
N LYS A 44 -5.40 -2.08 -0.75
CA LYS A 44 -4.90 -0.76 -0.38
C LYS A 44 -3.46 -0.92 0.11
N ILE A 45 -2.58 -0.09 -0.42
CA ILE A 45 -1.17 -0.07 -0.05
C ILE A 45 -0.72 1.36 0.23
N ILE A 46 0.20 1.51 1.18
CA ILE A 46 0.91 2.77 1.44
C ILE A 46 2.39 2.53 1.17
N ILE A 47 3.07 3.50 0.56
CA ILE A 47 4.52 3.48 0.37
C ILE A 47 5.10 4.69 1.10
N LEU A 48 5.84 4.44 2.17
CA LEU A 48 6.55 5.47 2.93
C LEU A 48 8.00 5.54 2.44
N ILE A 49 8.43 6.73 2.03
CA ILE A 49 9.81 6.98 1.57
C ILE A 49 10.48 7.91 2.60
N SER A 50 11.57 7.46 3.21
CA SER A 50 12.27 8.22 4.26
C SER A 50 13.69 7.72 4.48
N ASP A 51 14.55 8.55 5.07
CA ASP A 51 15.83 8.13 5.69
C ASP A 51 15.60 7.42 7.04
N GLY A 52 14.38 7.46 7.58
CA GLY A 52 14.05 6.85 8.86
C GLY A 52 14.74 7.55 10.03
N GLU A 53 15.16 8.81 9.92
CA GLU A 53 15.65 9.52 11.10
C GLU A 53 14.47 10.07 11.89
N ASP A 54 14.48 9.82 13.21
CA ASP A 54 13.52 10.35 14.18
C ASP A 54 12.06 9.93 13.94
N PHE A 55 11.53 9.02 14.76
CA PHE A 55 10.15 8.54 14.67
C PHE A 55 9.38 9.11 15.85
N GLY A 56 8.32 9.87 15.58
CA GLY A 56 7.40 10.32 16.64
C GLY A 56 6.85 9.13 17.44
N GLU A 57 6.59 9.34 18.73
CA GLU A 57 6.11 8.29 19.66
C GLU A 57 4.85 7.57 19.14
N GLU A 58 4.00 8.28 18.40
CA GLU A 58 2.73 7.79 17.85
C GLU A 58 2.86 6.98 16.55
N THR A 59 4.07 6.84 15.99
CA THR A 59 4.27 6.10 14.73
C THR A 59 3.84 4.63 14.86
N SER A 60 4.03 4.06 16.05
CA SER A 60 3.69 2.66 16.34
C SER A 60 2.18 2.41 16.42
N SER A 61 1.43 3.31 17.07
CA SER A 61 -0.03 3.24 17.14
C SER A 61 -0.66 3.44 15.77
N MET A 62 -0.14 4.37 14.98
CA MET A 62 -0.62 4.61 13.62
C MET A 62 -0.35 3.40 12.70
N ALA A 63 0.76 2.70 12.89
CA ALA A 63 1.04 1.46 12.18
C ALA A 63 0.02 0.35 12.49
N ALA A 64 -0.38 0.23 13.76
CA ALA A 64 -1.41 -0.73 14.16
C ALA A 64 -2.75 -0.40 13.50
N GLU A 65 -3.12 0.88 13.42
CA GLU A 65 -4.34 1.29 12.73
C GLU A 65 -4.30 0.97 11.22
N VAL A 66 -3.14 1.15 10.57
CA VAL A 66 -2.92 0.74 9.18
C VAL A 66 -3.12 -0.76 9.00
N GLU A 67 -2.59 -1.58 9.92
CA GLU A 67 -2.76 -3.03 9.93
C GLU A 67 -4.23 -3.44 10.13
N ASP A 68 -4.91 -2.86 11.12
CA ASP A 68 -6.32 -3.14 11.45
C ASP A 68 -7.26 -2.84 10.27
N ARG A 69 -6.91 -1.84 9.45
CA ARG A 69 -7.65 -1.48 8.23
C ARG A 69 -7.32 -2.36 7.02
N GLY A 70 -6.46 -3.38 7.20
CA GLY A 70 -6.04 -4.31 6.13
C GLY A 70 -5.18 -3.66 5.06
N ILE A 71 -4.52 -2.53 5.37
CA ILE A 71 -3.68 -1.78 4.45
C ILE A 71 -2.23 -2.25 4.63
N LYS A 72 -1.56 -2.61 3.54
CA LYS A 72 -0.14 -3.01 3.59
C LYS A 72 0.76 -1.79 3.47
N LEU A 73 1.66 -1.56 4.43
CA LEU A 73 2.62 -0.45 4.40
C LEU A 73 4.02 -0.94 3.99
N PHE A 74 4.48 -0.46 2.85
CA PHE A 74 5.84 -0.64 2.36
C PHE A 74 6.71 0.54 2.74
N THR A 75 7.94 0.29 3.15
CA THR A 75 8.89 1.35 3.49
C THR A 75 10.08 1.30 2.53
N LEU A 76 10.47 2.46 2.01
CA LEU A 76 11.63 2.66 1.15
C LEU A 76 12.62 3.58 1.85
N GLY A 77 13.70 2.98 2.34
CA GLY A 77 14.83 3.67 2.94
C GLY A 77 15.68 4.39 1.89
N VAL A 78 15.90 5.70 2.04
CA VAL A 78 16.78 6.47 1.15
C VAL A 78 18.04 6.89 1.89
N GLY A 79 19.21 6.58 1.34
CA GLY A 79 20.50 7.04 1.89
C GLY A 79 21.38 5.90 2.39
N THR A 80 22.27 6.18 3.35
CA THR A 80 23.22 5.19 3.87
C THR A 80 23.38 5.32 5.37
N GLU A 81 23.67 4.22 6.06
CA GLU A 81 23.91 4.21 7.52
C GLU A 81 25.12 5.06 7.94
N ARG A 82 26.12 5.20 7.05
CA ARG A 82 27.26 6.10 7.30
C ARG A 82 26.84 7.57 7.33
N GLY A 83 25.81 7.90 6.55
CA GLY A 83 25.27 9.24 6.41
C GLY A 83 26.11 10.19 5.58
N SER A 84 25.55 11.37 5.34
CA SER A 84 26.20 12.45 4.61
C SER A 84 25.77 13.82 5.14
N LYS A 85 26.61 14.83 4.88
CA LYS A 85 26.32 16.21 5.27
C LYS A 85 25.23 16.80 4.38
N ILE A 86 24.27 17.49 4.99
CA ILE A 86 23.18 18.15 4.26
C ILE A 86 23.70 19.44 3.62
N ARG A 87 23.56 19.58 2.31
CA ARG A 87 23.97 20.80 1.58
C ARG A 87 22.95 21.91 1.79
N SER A 88 23.43 23.13 2.05
CA SER A 88 22.64 24.36 2.18
C SER A 88 23.19 25.42 1.23
N ARG A 89 22.44 26.52 1.00
CA ARG A 89 22.84 27.62 0.11
C ARG A 89 24.18 28.25 0.54
N GLN A 90 24.52 28.18 1.83
CA GLN A 90 25.74 28.75 2.42
C GLN A 90 26.82 27.71 2.75
N GLY A 91 26.71 26.48 2.25
CA GLY A 91 27.67 25.39 2.55
C GLY A 91 26.99 24.13 3.05
N PHE A 92 27.29 23.70 4.27
CA PHE A 92 26.60 22.58 4.92
C PHE A 92 25.64 23.10 6.00
N LYS A 93 24.54 22.38 6.22
CA LYS A 93 23.62 22.65 7.34
C LYS A 93 24.39 22.43 8.64
N LYS A 94 24.25 23.38 9.57
CA LYS A 94 24.87 23.32 10.90
C LYS A 94 23.82 23.17 11.98
N ASP A 95 24.19 22.49 13.06
CA ASP A 95 23.40 22.41 14.29
C ASP A 95 23.55 23.68 15.13
N ASN A 96 22.84 23.74 16.26
CA ASN A 96 22.89 24.87 17.21
C ASN A 96 24.30 25.07 17.82
N ASN A 97 25.17 24.06 17.71
CA ASN A 97 26.53 24.06 18.24
C ASN A 97 27.57 24.41 17.14
N GLY A 98 27.13 24.74 15.93
CA GLY A 98 27.99 25.09 14.78
C GLY A 98 28.63 23.88 14.06
N GLN A 99 28.29 22.66 14.45
CA GLN A 99 28.78 21.43 13.82
C GLN A 99 27.96 21.08 12.59
N ASP A 100 28.56 20.41 11.62
CA ASP A 100 27.85 20.01 10.41
C ASP A 100 26.85 18.88 10.72
N VAL A 101 25.59 19.06 10.30
CA VAL A 101 24.55 18.06 10.43
C VAL A 101 24.82 16.91 9.46
N VAL A 102 24.89 15.69 9.99
CA VAL A 102 25.03 14.45 9.23
C VAL A 102 23.73 13.67 9.33
N SER A 103 23.03 13.53 8.21
CA SER A 103 21.84 12.69 8.10
C SER A 103 22.23 11.26 7.71
N LYS A 104 21.65 10.28 8.38
CA LYS A 104 21.94 8.84 8.26
C LYS A 104 20.67 8.06 8.02
N LEU A 105 20.73 7.05 7.15
CA LEU A 105 19.65 6.09 7.05
C LEU A 105 19.58 5.26 8.35
N ASN A 106 18.42 5.20 8.98
CA ASN A 106 18.13 4.29 10.08
C ASN A 106 17.12 3.21 9.60
N PRO A 107 17.63 2.08 9.08
CA PRO A 107 16.78 1.06 8.49
C PRO A 107 16.01 0.26 9.54
N LYS A 108 16.46 0.22 10.79
CA LYS A 108 15.86 -0.62 11.85
C LYS A 108 14.39 -0.27 12.04
N SER A 109 14.11 1.01 12.18
CA SER A 109 12.76 1.49 12.45
C SER A 109 11.84 1.37 11.23
N LEU A 110 12.34 1.62 10.02
CA LEU A 110 11.58 1.41 8.77
C LEU A 110 11.23 -0.08 8.56
N LYS A 111 12.14 -0.99 8.94
CA LYS A 111 11.90 -2.43 8.93
C LYS A 111 10.83 -2.84 9.93
N THR A 112 10.91 -2.35 11.17
CA THR A 112 9.89 -2.62 12.20
C THR A 112 8.51 -2.13 11.74
N LEU A 113 8.44 -0.92 11.20
CA LEU A 113 7.20 -0.33 10.73
C LEU A 113 6.54 -1.15 9.61
N ALA A 114 7.31 -1.53 8.58
CA ALA A 114 6.79 -2.37 7.52
C ALA A 114 6.38 -3.76 8.03
N ALA A 115 7.17 -4.37 8.93
CA ALA A 115 6.88 -5.69 9.47
C ALA A 115 5.58 -5.73 10.26
N ASN A 116 5.31 -4.71 11.07
CA ASN A 116 4.07 -4.62 11.85
C ASN A 116 2.82 -4.56 10.97
N THR A 117 2.91 -4.01 9.76
CA THR A 117 1.75 -3.86 8.85
C THR A 117 1.62 -4.97 7.80
N GLY A 118 2.41 -6.06 7.93
CA GLY A 118 2.45 -7.12 6.91
C GLY A 118 3.04 -6.70 5.56
N GLY A 119 3.75 -5.57 5.52
CA GLY A 119 4.44 -5.05 4.35
C GLY A 119 5.92 -5.49 4.28
N GLN A 120 6.72 -4.74 3.52
CA GLN A 120 8.13 -5.06 3.32
C GLN A 120 8.99 -3.79 3.23
N TYR A 121 10.22 -3.89 3.74
CA TYR A 121 11.25 -2.87 3.62
C TYR A 121 12.05 -3.02 2.32
N PHE A 122 12.37 -1.90 1.71
CA PHE A 122 13.24 -1.74 0.54
C PHE A 122 14.24 -0.61 0.79
N GLU A 123 15.36 -0.62 0.09
CA GLU A 123 16.39 0.40 0.23
C GLU A 123 16.89 0.91 -1.13
N ILE A 124 17.15 2.21 -1.19
CA ILE A 124 17.81 2.86 -2.33
C ILE A 124 19.00 3.69 -1.87
N ASN A 125 20.16 3.35 -2.42
CA ASN A 125 21.41 4.05 -2.21
C ASN A 125 22.29 3.92 -3.48
N ALA A 126 23.53 4.42 -3.45
CA ALA A 126 24.41 4.40 -4.63
C ALA A 126 24.79 2.97 -5.10
N THR A 127 24.69 1.98 -4.21
CA THR A 127 25.10 0.58 -4.43
C THR A 127 23.94 -0.41 -4.44
N ASN A 128 22.82 -0.09 -3.78
CA ASN A 128 21.63 -0.92 -3.71
C ASN A 128 20.44 -0.16 -4.30
N ASN A 129 19.68 -0.82 -5.17
CA ASN A 129 18.49 -0.26 -5.78
C ASN A 129 17.37 -1.30 -5.81
N ASP A 130 16.53 -1.28 -4.77
CA ASP A 130 15.42 -2.21 -4.62
C ASP A 130 14.13 -1.76 -5.33
N ILE A 131 14.15 -0.70 -6.14
CA ILE A 131 12.94 -0.18 -6.81
C ILE A 131 12.25 -1.25 -7.68
N SER A 132 13.01 -2.02 -8.44
CA SER A 132 12.44 -3.12 -9.24
C SER A 132 11.77 -4.18 -8.38
N ARG A 133 12.32 -4.47 -7.19
CA ARG A 133 11.73 -5.43 -6.25
C ARG A 133 10.46 -4.89 -5.60
N LEU A 134 10.43 -3.60 -5.26
CA LEU A 134 9.25 -2.91 -4.78
C LEU A 134 8.11 -2.98 -5.80
N ILE A 135 8.40 -2.61 -7.06
CA ILE A 135 7.42 -2.65 -8.16
C ILE A 135 6.88 -4.08 -8.36
N ASN A 136 7.76 -5.08 -8.42
CA ASN A 136 7.35 -6.47 -8.56
C ASN A 136 6.49 -6.95 -7.39
N LYS A 137 6.81 -6.56 -6.16
CA LYS A 137 6.04 -6.95 -4.97
C LYS A 137 4.64 -6.34 -4.98
N ILE A 138 4.50 -5.09 -5.42
CA ILE A 138 3.22 -4.42 -5.59
C ILE A 138 2.39 -5.12 -6.69
N GLY A 139 2.99 -5.41 -7.83
CA GLY A 139 2.31 -6.11 -8.94
C GLY A 139 1.80 -7.51 -8.55
N ASN A 140 2.56 -8.24 -7.72
CA ASN A 140 2.12 -9.54 -7.22
C ASN A 140 0.90 -9.46 -6.30
N ILE A 141 0.77 -8.39 -5.50
CA ILE A 141 -0.41 -8.21 -4.63
C ILE A 141 -1.67 -8.00 -5.46
N GLU A 142 -1.58 -7.18 -6.50
CA GLU A 142 -2.70 -6.99 -7.43
C GLU A 142 -3.07 -8.30 -8.13
N GLY A 143 -2.07 -9.12 -8.50
CA GLY A 143 -2.27 -10.47 -9.04
C GLY A 143 -3.01 -11.40 -8.08
N GLU A 144 -2.55 -11.51 -6.83
CA GLU A 144 -3.16 -12.36 -5.79
C GLU A 144 -4.65 -12.02 -5.56
N VAL A 145 -4.98 -10.72 -5.50
CA VAL A 145 -6.38 -10.27 -5.37
C VAL A 145 -7.21 -10.68 -6.56
N ARG A 146 -6.67 -10.54 -7.78
CA ARG A 146 -7.39 -10.87 -9.01
C ARG A 146 -7.62 -12.37 -9.16
N ASP A 147 -6.64 -13.19 -8.81
CA ASP A 147 -6.74 -14.65 -8.85
C ASP A 147 -7.75 -15.16 -7.80
N SER A 148 -7.71 -14.64 -6.57
CA SER A 148 -8.72 -14.96 -5.54
C SER A 148 -10.15 -14.67 -6.03
N ARG A 149 -10.36 -13.52 -6.69
CA ARG A 149 -11.66 -13.17 -7.25
C ARG A 149 -12.10 -14.14 -8.35
N GLN A 150 -11.20 -14.56 -9.24
CA GLN A 150 -11.54 -15.55 -10.27
C GLN A 150 -11.93 -16.91 -9.67
N VAL A 151 -11.26 -17.33 -8.59
CA VAL A 151 -11.61 -18.54 -7.85
C VAL A 151 -12.99 -18.41 -7.20
N ASP A 152 -13.29 -17.31 -6.52
CA ASP A 152 -14.61 -17.08 -5.90
C ASP A 152 -15.75 -17.04 -6.94
N VAL A 153 -15.53 -16.36 -8.07
CA VAL A 153 -16.51 -16.33 -9.17
C VAL A 153 -16.72 -17.73 -9.78
N SER A 154 -15.64 -18.51 -9.93
CA SER A 154 -15.70 -19.89 -10.44
C SER A 154 -16.34 -20.87 -9.44
N ALA A 155 -16.26 -20.59 -8.13
CA ALA A 155 -16.87 -21.38 -7.07
C ALA A 155 -18.40 -21.20 -6.97
N ASN A 156 -19.01 -20.30 -7.74
CA ASN A 156 -20.44 -20.09 -7.71
C ASN A 156 -21.20 -21.37 -8.10
N LYS A 157 -21.95 -21.94 -7.15
CA LYS A 157 -22.78 -23.16 -7.31
C LYS A 157 -24.02 -22.99 -8.20
N TYR A 158 -24.10 -21.91 -8.99
CA TYR A 158 -25.26 -21.59 -9.83
C TYR A 158 -25.57 -22.68 -10.86
N TYR A 159 -24.56 -23.46 -11.28
CA TYR A 159 -24.74 -24.57 -12.21
C TYR A 159 -25.63 -25.68 -11.66
N TYR A 160 -25.68 -25.90 -10.33
CA TYR A 160 -26.65 -26.82 -9.73
C TYR A 160 -28.08 -26.30 -9.86
N PHE A 161 -28.30 -25.01 -9.59
CA PHE A 161 -29.61 -24.38 -9.73
C PHE A 161 -30.08 -24.31 -11.18
N LEU A 162 -29.15 -23.98 -12.10
CA LEU A 162 -29.41 -23.95 -13.54
C LEU A 162 -29.74 -25.36 -14.08
N GLY A 163 -29.00 -26.38 -13.65
CA GLY A 163 -29.27 -27.77 -14.01
C GLY A 163 -30.63 -28.24 -13.50
N PHE A 164 -30.99 -27.89 -12.26
CA PHE A 164 -32.30 -28.20 -11.69
C PHE A 164 -33.44 -27.49 -12.43
N ALA A 165 -33.27 -26.21 -12.78
CA ALA A 165 -34.24 -25.47 -13.58
C ALA A 165 -34.43 -26.07 -14.98
N LEU A 166 -33.33 -26.48 -15.63
CA LEU A 166 -33.36 -27.09 -16.95
C LEU A 166 -34.01 -28.48 -16.93
N PHE A 167 -33.78 -29.26 -15.85
CA PHE A 167 -34.47 -30.52 -15.60
C PHE A 167 -35.99 -30.33 -15.44
N LEU A 168 -36.42 -29.36 -14.62
CA LEU A 168 -37.83 -29.03 -14.44
C LEU A 168 -38.49 -28.60 -15.76
N LEU A 169 -37.79 -27.81 -16.58
CA LEU A 169 -38.29 -27.36 -17.87
C LEU A 169 -38.47 -28.53 -18.87
N LEU A 170 -37.51 -29.46 -18.91
CA LEU A 170 -37.63 -30.68 -19.72
C LEU A 170 -38.78 -31.58 -19.24
N PHE A 171 -38.94 -31.71 -17.93
CA PHE A 171 -40.01 -32.49 -17.33
C PHE A 171 -41.39 -31.91 -17.67
N ASP A 172 -41.55 -30.60 -17.55
CA ASP A 172 -42.78 -29.88 -17.92
C ASP A 172 -43.11 -30.05 -19.42
N GLY A 173 -42.10 -29.92 -20.29
CA GLY A 173 -42.25 -30.17 -21.73
C GLY A 173 -42.70 -31.59 -22.05
N LEU A 174 -42.13 -32.61 -21.39
CA LEU A 174 -42.52 -34.02 -21.56
C LEU A 174 -43.96 -34.30 -21.10
N VAL A 175 -44.40 -33.70 -19.99
CA VAL A 175 -45.77 -33.82 -19.48
C VAL A 175 -46.77 -33.12 -20.40
N THR A 176 -46.43 -31.91 -20.84
CA THR A 176 -47.28 -31.11 -21.75
C THR A 176 -47.48 -31.82 -23.10
N LEU A 177 -46.41 -32.37 -23.70
CA LEU A 177 -46.51 -33.11 -24.96
C LEU A 177 -47.33 -34.40 -24.86
N ARG A 178 -47.34 -35.07 -23.69
CA ARG A 178 -48.20 -36.25 -23.47
C ARG A 178 -49.67 -35.89 -23.32
N THR A 179 -49.97 -34.67 -22.88
CA THR A 179 -51.35 -34.20 -22.67
C THR A 179 -52.00 -33.72 -23.97
N ILE A 180 -51.20 -33.25 -24.94
CA ILE A 180 -51.67 -32.79 -26.27
C ILE A 180 -51.80 -33.95 -27.28
N LYS A 181 -52.04 -35.18 -26.81
CA LYS A 181 -52.63 -36.23 -27.65
C LYS A 181 -54.16 -36.17 -27.48
N ILE A 182 -54.79 -35.34 -28.30
CA ILE A 182 -56.22 -35.44 -28.66
C ILE A 182 -56.26 -35.88 -30.13
#